data_AF-A0A2E5HMK3-F1
#
_entry.id   AF-A0A2E5HMK3-F1
#
_cell.length_a   1.000
_cell.length_b   1.000
_cell.length_c   1.000
_cell.angle_alpha   90.00
_cell.angle_beta   90.00
_cell.angle_gamma   90.00
#
_symmetry.space_group_name_H-M   'P 1'
#
loop_
_entity.id
_entity.type
_entity.pdbx_description
1 polymer ?
#
loop_
_entity_poly.entity_id
_entity_poly.type
_entity_poly.pdbx_seq_one_letter_code
_entity_poly.pdbx_strand_id
1 'polypeptide(L)'
;MDPSQPQHPPRRPLAERLRLDHLAPSPAELHARLQRTAAHTWERLARDGRLHPSAAARPTTLAQPRSFTELLCAAVAVERSEGAPANHARVAVLEQLHLEWSPSLRVETLTTSALPSSALFHTPLQPERLPRLTASLDRLFDLLTEAGLDPTAAIGAPSTDALLRARPTLGRLYTPTYFGGCMPMLYASPADLDAYRRELEGGGDLHHLIDHRLAAPLIHEYMHMARERDAILPPYLDECLAGYLGVRVLPGFAWPSPGHDNALFGSPWFAQVGQAMVRAFGLKAVLRAHTGADPWGESLPGGFADAAERIGWSQYLDGRQPHLLAGNTQPEPWLKATFLAAAGHDLADASLDSLARVSMCDIPPPEPDPMDDEILADALRTMCLRHHTDGSAHRIRLAAPSYPIAIDLRSCRVGLEGAPQGPYATPTYLFPPTLAAALRAQGLERLRVELHDLAALPEVQHVIQEGRPASSDHFTLTLHPDAP
;
A
#
# COMPACT_ATOMS: atom_id res chain seq x y z
N MET A 1 24.67 13.28 -10.33
CA MET A 1 24.20 12.50 -11.48
C MET A 1 25.13 12.75 -12.64
N ASP A 2 25.78 11.71 -13.14
CA ASP A 2 26.66 11.78 -14.29
C ASP A 2 25.81 11.84 -15.57
N PRO A 3 25.87 12.92 -16.37
CA PRO A 3 25.10 13.04 -17.61
C PRO A 3 25.55 12.07 -18.71
N SER A 4 26.57 11.24 -18.46
CA SER A 4 27.11 10.28 -19.43
C SER A 4 26.56 8.86 -19.32
N GLN A 5 25.65 8.55 -18.38
CA GLN A 5 24.99 7.25 -18.36
C GLN A 5 24.03 7.12 -19.56
N PRO A 6 24.09 6.02 -20.33
CA PRO A 6 23.17 5.81 -21.44
C PRO A 6 21.74 5.77 -20.90
N GLN A 7 20.92 6.73 -21.35
CA GLN A 7 19.48 6.68 -21.11
C GLN A 7 18.95 5.43 -21.82
N HIS A 8 18.57 4.42 -21.06
CA HIS A 8 17.90 3.24 -21.62
C HIS A 8 16.67 3.70 -22.39
N PRO A 9 16.38 3.10 -23.55
CA PRO A 9 15.18 3.46 -24.30
C PRO A 9 13.98 3.27 -23.38
N PRO A 10 13.08 4.26 -23.28
CA PRO A 10 11.90 4.14 -22.44
C PRO A 10 11.10 2.90 -22.84
N ARG A 11 10.59 2.16 -21.85
CA ARG A 11 9.63 1.07 -22.10
C ARG A 11 8.50 1.61 -22.98
N ARG A 12 8.14 0.86 -24.02
CA ARG A 12 7.01 1.23 -24.88
C ARG A 12 5.71 1.21 -24.05
N PRO A 13 4.81 2.19 -24.23
CA PRO A 13 3.52 2.20 -23.55
C PRO A 13 2.78 0.87 -23.71
N LEU A 14 2.03 0.45 -22.69
CA LEU A 14 1.27 -0.80 -22.72
C LEU A 14 0.27 -0.84 -23.90
N ALA A 15 -0.42 0.27 -24.19
CA ALA A 15 -1.34 0.36 -25.33
C ALA A 15 -0.65 0.10 -26.70
N GLU A 16 0.59 0.56 -26.86
CA GLU A 16 1.37 0.36 -28.09
C GLU A 16 1.72 -1.13 -28.26
N ARG A 17 2.13 -1.77 -27.16
CA ARG A 17 2.39 -3.23 -27.14
C ARG A 17 1.14 -4.04 -27.50
N LEU A 18 -0.03 -3.55 -27.12
CA LEU A 18 -1.33 -4.16 -27.45
C LEU A 18 -1.86 -3.77 -28.84
N ARG A 19 -1.19 -2.85 -29.55
CA ARG A 19 -1.62 -2.30 -30.85
C ARG A 19 -3.00 -1.62 -30.81
N LEU A 20 -3.34 -0.98 -29.69
CA LEU A 20 -4.64 -0.33 -29.45
C LEU A 20 -4.56 1.20 -29.46
N ASP A 21 -3.47 1.79 -29.96
CA ASP A 21 -3.20 3.23 -29.88
C ASP A 21 -4.29 4.11 -30.50
N HIS A 22 -4.97 3.61 -31.53
CA HIS A 22 -6.06 4.34 -32.20
C HIS A 22 -7.36 4.44 -31.38
N LEU A 23 -7.50 3.65 -30.32
CA LEU A 23 -8.68 3.64 -29.43
C LEU A 23 -8.36 4.23 -28.05
N ALA A 24 -7.08 4.26 -27.68
CA ALA A 24 -6.62 4.82 -26.44
C ALA A 24 -6.85 6.34 -26.43
N PRO A 25 -7.44 6.92 -25.36
CA PRO A 25 -7.35 8.36 -25.16
C PRO A 25 -5.87 8.72 -25.05
N SER A 26 -5.46 9.85 -25.64
CA SER A 26 -4.08 10.30 -25.48
C SER A 26 -3.81 10.72 -24.03
N PRO A 27 -2.58 10.61 -23.51
CA PRO A 27 -2.23 11.14 -22.19
C PRO A 27 -2.59 12.63 -22.05
N ALA A 28 -2.45 13.41 -23.12
CA ALA A 28 -2.85 14.82 -23.15
C ALA A 28 -4.37 15.02 -23.00
N GLU A 29 -5.19 14.13 -23.58
CA GLU A 29 -6.65 14.15 -23.43
C GLU A 29 -7.06 13.86 -21.98
N LEU A 30 -6.48 12.82 -21.36
CA LEU A 30 -6.72 12.49 -19.96
C LEU A 30 -6.29 13.64 -19.04
N HIS A 31 -5.12 14.22 -19.28
CA HIS A 31 -4.65 15.39 -18.55
C HIS A 31 -5.60 16.59 -18.70
N ALA A 32 -6.06 16.88 -19.92
CA ALA A 32 -7.01 17.97 -20.16
C ALA A 32 -8.35 17.74 -19.44
N ARG A 33 -8.81 16.49 -19.32
CA ARG A 33 -10.00 16.13 -18.52
C ARG A 33 -9.78 16.40 -17.03
N LEU A 34 -8.65 15.98 -16.47
CA LEU A 34 -8.30 16.27 -15.07
C LEU A 34 -8.31 17.78 -14.79
N GLN A 35 -7.74 18.60 -15.69
CA GLN A 35 -7.77 20.05 -15.53
C GLN A 35 -9.19 20.62 -15.62
N ARG A 36 -10.05 20.10 -16.50
CA ARG A 36 -11.46 20.52 -16.59
C ARG A 36 -12.22 20.19 -15.30
N THR A 37 -12.04 18.99 -14.76
CA THR A 37 -12.63 18.61 -13.47
C THR A 37 -12.15 19.54 -12.36
N ALA A 38 -10.85 19.80 -12.28
CA ALA A 38 -10.28 20.70 -11.28
C ALA A 38 -10.87 22.12 -11.38
N ALA A 39 -10.93 22.67 -12.58
CA ALA A 39 -11.51 23.98 -12.85
C ALA A 39 -13.00 24.03 -12.48
N HIS A 40 -13.78 23.03 -12.93
CA HIS A 40 -15.21 22.95 -12.64
C HIS A 40 -15.49 22.89 -11.13
N THR A 41 -14.79 22.04 -10.40
CA THR A 41 -14.96 21.90 -8.94
C THR A 41 -14.55 23.18 -8.21
N TRP A 42 -13.43 23.80 -8.60
CA TRP A 42 -12.97 25.06 -8.01
C TRP A 42 -13.97 26.20 -8.27
N GLU A 43 -14.46 26.35 -9.51
CA GLU A 43 -15.45 27.37 -9.89
C GLU A 43 -16.78 27.21 -9.15
N ARG A 44 -17.21 25.96 -8.96
CA ARG A 44 -18.38 25.64 -8.12
C ARG A 44 -18.17 26.14 -6.69
N LEU A 45 -17.04 25.79 -6.06
CA LEU A 45 -16.73 26.26 -4.70
C LEU A 45 -16.64 27.78 -4.62
N ALA A 46 -16.09 28.44 -5.64
CA ALA A 46 -16.00 29.89 -5.72
C ALA A 46 -17.39 30.54 -5.75
N ARG A 47 -18.26 30.05 -6.63
CA ARG A 47 -19.64 30.51 -6.79
C ARG A 47 -20.45 30.33 -5.50
N ASP A 48 -20.21 29.23 -4.80
CA ASP A 48 -20.89 28.90 -3.54
C ASP A 48 -20.31 29.65 -2.33
N GLY A 49 -19.26 30.48 -2.50
CA GLY A 49 -18.58 31.16 -1.39
C GLY A 49 -17.85 30.20 -0.44
N ARG A 50 -17.52 28.99 -0.92
CA ARG A 50 -16.92 27.89 -0.15
C ARG A 50 -15.40 27.76 -0.35
N LEU A 51 -14.75 28.67 -1.07
CA LEU A 51 -13.28 28.64 -1.20
C LEU A 51 -12.60 29.13 0.08
N HIS A 52 -11.55 28.42 0.50
CA HIS A 52 -10.67 28.86 1.58
C HIS A 52 -9.98 30.18 1.19
N PRO A 53 -9.80 31.16 2.11
CA PRO A 53 -9.15 32.44 1.79
C PRO A 53 -7.71 32.31 1.28
N SER A 54 -7.02 31.22 1.64
CA SER A 54 -5.66 30.93 1.14
C SER A 54 -5.63 30.05 -0.11
N ALA A 55 -6.79 29.67 -0.66
CA ALA A 55 -6.86 28.99 -1.94
C ALA A 55 -6.24 29.89 -3.03
N ALA A 56 -5.53 29.28 -3.98
CA ALA A 56 -4.96 30.03 -5.09
C ALA A 56 -6.06 30.73 -5.90
N ALA A 57 -5.72 31.87 -6.51
CA ALA A 57 -6.64 32.62 -7.38
C ALA A 57 -7.07 31.86 -8.65
N ARG A 58 -6.50 30.67 -8.89
CA ARG A 58 -6.81 29.78 -9.99
C ARG A 58 -6.88 28.34 -9.49
N PRO A 59 -7.60 27.44 -10.20
CA PRO A 59 -7.65 26.02 -9.87
C PRO A 59 -6.24 25.40 -9.80
N THR A 60 -6.04 24.48 -8.85
CA THR A 60 -4.79 23.70 -8.77
C THR A 60 -4.61 22.84 -10.02
N THR A 61 -3.41 22.82 -10.57
CA THR A 61 -3.06 21.87 -11.63
C THR A 61 -2.95 20.47 -11.05
N LEU A 62 -3.80 19.56 -11.52
CA LEU A 62 -3.75 18.16 -11.13
C LEU A 62 -2.77 17.39 -12.02
N ALA A 63 -2.13 16.37 -11.48
CA ALA A 63 -1.25 15.50 -12.25
C ALA A 63 -1.29 14.08 -11.71
N GLN A 64 -1.58 13.14 -12.60
CA GLN A 64 -1.44 11.71 -12.34
C GLN A 64 0.02 11.28 -12.55
N PRO A 65 0.47 10.23 -11.85
CA PRO A 65 1.70 9.54 -12.19
C PRO A 65 1.66 8.98 -13.62
N ARG A 66 2.81 9.00 -14.30
CA ARG A 66 2.90 8.60 -15.72
C ARG A 66 2.46 7.16 -15.95
N SER A 67 3.00 6.21 -15.17
CA SER A 67 2.68 4.78 -15.30
C SER A 67 1.18 4.51 -15.08
N PHE A 68 0.56 5.23 -14.15
CA PHE A 68 -0.88 5.15 -13.91
C PHE A 68 -1.69 5.70 -15.09
N THR A 69 -1.30 6.84 -15.65
CA THR A 69 -1.93 7.38 -16.87
C THR A 69 -1.82 6.41 -18.05
N GLU A 70 -0.64 5.81 -18.27
CA GLU A 70 -0.43 4.83 -19.34
C GLU A 70 -1.30 3.58 -19.16
N LEU A 71 -1.43 3.08 -17.92
CA LEU A 71 -2.32 1.96 -17.60
C LEU A 71 -3.79 2.32 -17.83
N LEU A 72 -4.24 3.50 -17.39
CA LEU A 72 -5.62 3.96 -17.61
C LEU A 72 -5.93 4.11 -19.10
N CYS A 73 -5.00 4.65 -19.89
CA CYS A 73 -5.11 4.70 -21.35
C CYS A 73 -5.30 3.30 -21.95
N ALA A 74 -4.47 2.33 -21.54
CA ALA A 74 -4.56 0.96 -22.03
C ALA A 74 -5.87 0.26 -21.62
N ALA A 75 -6.28 0.42 -20.37
CA ALA A 75 -7.54 -0.09 -19.84
C ALA A 75 -8.74 0.42 -20.65
N VAL A 76 -8.84 1.74 -20.84
CA VAL A 76 -9.90 2.35 -21.64
C VAL A 76 -9.86 1.89 -23.10
N ALA A 77 -8.67 1.74 -23.70
CA ALA A 77 -8.52 1.28 -25.06
C ALA A 77 -9.05 -0.16 -25.25
N VAL A 78 -8.75 -1.06 -24.31
CA VAL A 78 -9.26 -2.44 -24.32
C VAL A 78 -10.78 -2.45 -24.24
N GLU A 79 -11.36 -1.77 -23.26
CA GLU A 79 -12.82 -1.76 -23.11
C GLU A 79 -13.52 -1.21 -24.36
N ARG A 80 -12.97 -0.16 -24.99
CA ARG A 80 -13.49 0.39 -26.25
C ARG A 80 -13.37 -0.60 -27.41
N SER A 81 -12.27 -1.35 -27.50
CA SER A 81 -11.99 -2.25 -28.62
C SER A 81 -12.95 -3.43 -28.72
N GLU A 82 -13.44 -3.92 -27.58
CA GLU A 82 -14.34 -5.08 -27.53
C GLU A 82 -15.80 -4.74 -27.89
N GLY A 83 -16.18 -3.45 -27.92
CA GLY A 83 -17.43 -2.95 -28.53
C GLY A 83 -18.76 -3.40 -27.90
N ALA A 84 -18.75 -4.22 -26.85
CA ALA A 84 -19.96 -4.67 -26.17
C ALA A 84 -20.59 -3.54 -25.33
N PRO A 85 -21.94 -3.43 -25.22
CA PRO A 85 -22.59 -2.39 -24.41
C PRO A 85 -22.12 -2.33 -22.95
N ALA A 86 -21.80 -3.48 -22.35
CA ALA A 86 -21.26 -3.55 -20.98
C ALA A 86 -19.90 -2.83 -20.85
N ASN A 87 -19.10 -2.79 -21.92
CA ASN A 87 -17.78 -2.18 -21.89
C ASN A 87 -17.88 -0.65 -21.97
N HIS A 88 -18.90 -0.10 -22.62
CA HIS A 88 -19.16 1.35 -22.56
C HIS A 88 -19.43 1.80 -21.12
N ALA A 89 -20.20 1.01 -20.36
CA ALA A 89 -20.42 1.28 -18.94
C ALA A 89 -19.11 1.19 -18.14
N ARG A 90 -18.23 0.23 -18.43
CA ARG A 90 -16.92 0.11 -17.78
C ARG A 90 -15.99 1.28 -18.09
N VAL A 91 -15.92 1.73 -19.34
CA VAL A 91 -15.19 2.95 -19.73
C VAL A 91 -15.71 4.13 -18.91
N ALA A 92 -17.04 4.30 -18.85
CA ALA A 92 -17.64 5.38 -18.08
C ALA A 92 -17.27 5.29 -16.58
N VAL A 93 -17.28 4.10 -15.98
CA VAL A 93 -16.87 3.92 -14.57
C VAL A 93 -15.39 4.25 -14.36
N LEU A 94 -14.49 3.77 -15.22
CA LEU A 94 -13.05 4.06 -15.15
C LEU A 94 -12.79 5.57 -15.23
N GLU A 95 -13.38 6.22 -16.22
CA GLU A 95 -13.23 7.65 -16.44
C GLU A 95 -13.86 8.46 -15.30
N GLN A 96 -15.07 8.10 -14.85
CA GLN A 96 -15.73 8.75 -13.74
C GLN A 96 -14.91 8.64 -12.45
N LEU A 97 -14.38 7.46 -12.13
CA LEU A 97 -13.61 7.25 -10.91
C LEU A 97 -12.30 8.05 -10.92
N HIS A 98 -11.54 7.98 -12.00
CA HIS A 98 -10.15 8.46 -12.05
C HIS A 98 -9.98 9.88 -12.60
N LEU A 99 -10.94 10.39 -13.38
CA LEU A 99 -10.85 11.70 -14.03
C LEU A 99 -11.86 12.71 -13.48
N GLU A 100 -12.89 12.26 -12.74
CA GLU A 100 -13.98 13.13 -12.28
C GLU A 100 -14.14 13.06 -10.75
N TRP A 101 -14.52 11.91 -10.20
CA TRP A 101 -14.87 11.79 -8.79
C TRP A 101 -13.69 11.97 -7.84
N SER A 102 -12.62 11.17 -7.99
CA SER A 102 -11.44 11.29 -7.12
C SER A 102 -10.76 12.67 -7.26
N PRO A 103 -10.51 13.19 -8.48
CA PRO A 103 -9.97 14.53 -8.66
C PRO A 103 -10.85 15.66 -8.08
N SER A 104 -12.18 15.56 -8.22
CA SER A 104 -13.10 16.53 -7.63
C SER A 104 -13.07 16.49 -6.10
N LEU A 105 -13.11 15.29 -5.50
CA LEU A 105 -13.00 15.14 -4.04
C LEU A 105 -11.68 15.72 -3.53
N ARG A 106 -10.57 15.44 -4.23
CA ARG A 106 -9.26 16.02 -3.91
C ARG A 106 -9.32 17.55 -3.87
N VAL A 107 -9.88 18.17 -4.92
CA VAL A 107 -9.98 19.64 -4.99
C VAL A 107 -10.86 20.17 -3.88
N GLU A 108 -12.02 19.56 -3.64
CA GLU A 108 -12.94 19.98 -2.57
C GLU A 108 -12.27 19.89 -1.19
N THR A 109 -11.64 18.77 -0.86
CA THR A 109 -10.97 18.56 0.43
C THR A 109 -9.86 19.58 0.70
N LEU A 110 -9.10 19.98 -0.33
CA LEU A 110 -7.91 20.84 -0.16
C LEU A 110 -8.13 22.33 -0.43
N THR A 111 -9.32 22.74 -0.87
CA THR A 111 -9.59 24.14 -1.22
C THR A 111 -10.83 24.72 -0.55
N THR A 112 -11.62 23.91 0.14
CA THR A 112 -12.82 24.36 0.82
C THR A 112 -12.52 25.16 2.10
N SER A 113 -13.35 26.17 2.39
CA SER A 113 -13.36 26.91 3.67
C SER A 113 -14.11 26.15 4.77
N ALA A 114 -14.85 25.11 4.42
CA ALA A 114 -15.65 24.35 5.36
C ALA A 114 -14.80 23.58 6.38
N LEU A 115 -15.23 23.58 7.64
CA LEU A 115 -14.68 22.70 8.67
C LEU A 115 -15.12 21.24 8.43
N PRO A 116 -14.29 20.26 8.79
CA PRO A 116 -12.98 20.43 9.41
C PRO A 116 -11.83 20.57 8.39
N SER A 117 -12.10 20.41 7.10
CA SER A 117 -11.08 20.40 6.05
C SER A 117 -10.21 21.66 6.05
N SER A 118 -10.82 22.84 6.20
CA SER A 118 -10.06 24.10 6.27
C SER A 118 -9.05 24.11 7.42
N ALA A 119 -9.47 23.67 8.61
CA ALA A 119 -8.58 23.56 9.77
C ALA A 119 -7.48 22.51 9.54
N LEU A 120 -7.83 21.30 9.09
CA LEU A 120 -6.90 20.19 8.91
C LEU A 120 -5.82 20.47 7.86
N PHE A 121 -6.19 21.02 6.70
CA PHE A 121 -5.29 21.12 5.56
C PHE A 121 -4.56 22.48 5.44
N HIS A 122 -5.04 23.53 6.11
CA HIS A 122 -4.48 24.87 5.99
C HIS A 122 -3.86 25.44 7.28
N THR A 123 -4.07 24.81 8.44
CA THR A 123 -3.38 25.24 9.67
C THR A 123 -1.90 24.90 9.60
N PRO A 124 -0.99 25.82 9.96
CA PRO A 124 0.42 25.52 10.11
C PRO A 124 0.66 24.36 11.08
N LEU A 125 1.45 23.38 10.65
CA LEU A 125 1.84 22.24 11.45
C LEU A 125 2.83 22.68 12.55
N GLN A 126 2.66 22.10 13.73
CA GLN A 126 3.53 22.29 14.89
C GLN A 126 4.25 20.95 15.13
N PRO A 127 5.48 20.77 14.63
CA PRO A 127 6.16 19.47 14.63
C PRO A 127 6.24 18.81 16.01
N GLU A 128 6.42 19.61 17.06
CA GLU A 128 6.47 19.17 18.47
C GLU A 128 5.16 18.54 18.96
N ARG A 129 4.05 18.73 18.23
CA ARG A 129 2.73 18.15 18.50
C ARG A 129 2.36 17.04 17.52
N LEU A 130 3.27 16.70 16.61
CA LEU A 130 3.13 15.68 15.58
C LEU A 130 4.25 14.63 15.72
N PRO A 131 4.45 14.02 16.91
CA PRO A 131 5.59 13.16 17.16
C PRO A 131 5.60 11.92 16.27
N ARG A 132 4.43 11.34 15.93
CA ARG A 132 4.38 10.15 15.07
C ARG A 132 4.76 10.50 13.65
N LEU A 133 4.18 11.57 13.09
CA LEU A 133 4.50 12.01 11.74
C LEU A 133 5.99 12.38 11.62
N THR A 134 6.51 13.17 12.55
CA THR A 134 7.90 13.64 12.51
C THR A 134 8.88 12.47 12.61
N ALA A 135 8.69 11.56 13.59
CA ALA A 135 9.55 10.39 13.75
C ALA A 135 9.49 9.44 12.54
N SER A 136 8.33 9.29 11.90
CA SER A 136 8.19 8.46 10.71
C SER A 136 8.82 9.09 9.47
N LEU A 137 8.80 10.42 9.34
CA LEU A 137 9.56 11.11 8.31
C LEU A 137 11.06 10.93 8.55
N ASP A 138 11.55 11.12 9.77
CA ASP A 138 12.98 10.92 10.09
C ASP A 138 13.45 9.52 9.70
N ARG A 139 12.69 8.48 10.07
CA ARG A 139 12.99 7.09 9.66
C ARG A 139 12.95 6.88 8.15
N LEU A 140 12.09 7.56 7.42
CA LEU A 140 12.09 7.53 5.96
C LEU A 140 13.38 8.13 5.40
N PHE A 141 13.81 9.29 5.91
CA PHE A 141 15.06 9.92 5.50
C PHE A 141 16.28 9.04 5.80
N ASP A 142 16.30 8.41 6.96
CA ASP A 142 17.35 7.45 7.34
C ASP A 142 17.36 6.25 6.39
N LEU A 143 16.20 5.65 6.12
CA LEU A 143 16.04 4.52 5.21
C LEU A 143 16.55 4.82 3.79
N LEU A 144 16.24 6.01 3.27
CA LEU A 144 16.74 6.45 1.96
C LEU A 144 18.26 6.64 1.97
N THR A 145 18.79 7.25 3.03
CA THR A 145 20.23 7.52 3.17
C THR A 145 21.04 6.24 3.30
N GLU A 146 20.57 5.27 4.09
CA GLU A 146 21.18 3.94 4.26
C GLU A 146 21.20 3.15 2.94
N ALA A 147 20.17 3.32 2.10
CA ALA A 147 20.13 2.75 0.76
C ALA A 147 21.05 3.48 -0.26
N GLY A 148 21.70 4.58 0.15
CA GLY A 148 22.55 5.41 -0.71
C GLY A 148 21.77 6.23 -1.72
N LEU A 149 20.56 6.65 -1.37
CA LEU A 149 19.68 7.47 -2.21
C LEU A 149 19.72 8.92 -1.78
N ASP A 150 19.48 9.85 -2.72
CA ASP A 150 19.31 11.28 -2.42
C ASP A 150 17.85 11.55 -2.01
N PRO A 151 17.56 11.91 -0.75
CA PRO A 151 16.21 12.21 -0.33
C PRO A 151 15.58 13.39 -1.09
N THR A 152 16.40 14.34 -1.56
CA THR A 152 15.88 15.47 -2.34
C THR A 152 15.27 15.00 -3.65
N ALA A 153 15.92 14.05 -4.34
CA ALA A 153 15.37 13.44 -5.54
C ALA A 153 14.16 12.53 -5.24
N ALA A 154 14.21 11.76 -4.14
CA ALA A 154 13.18 10.77 -3.82
C ALA A 154 11.87 11.38 -3.29
N ILE A 155 11.94 12.44 -2.47
CA ILE A 155 10.76 13.02 -1.78
C ILE A 155 10.66 14.55 -1.87
N GLY A 156 11.64 15.21 -2.50
CA GLY A 156 11.62 16.65 -2.77
C GLY A 156 12.15 17.53 -1.63
N ALA A 157 12.86 16.95 -0.66
CA ALA A 157 13.56 17.66 0.41
C ALA A 157 14.74 16.83 0.94
N PRO A 158 15.77 17.44 1.54
CA PRO A 158 16.94 16.71 2.08
C PRO A 158 16.76 16.20 3.52
N SER A 159 15.76 16.68 4.27
CA SER A 159 15.47 16.24 5.64
C SER A 159 14.01 16.54 6.03
N THR A 160 13.52 15.92 7.11
CA THR A 160 12.19 16.19 7.69
C THR A 160 11.99 17.68 7.97
N ASP A 161 12.97 18.28 8.61
CA ASP A 161 13.03 19.70 8.92
C ASP A 161 12.88 20.59 7.68
N ALA A 162 13.62 20.29 6.61
CA ALA A 162 13.55 21.02 5.36
C ALA A 162 12.18 20.82 4.68
N LEU A 163 11.64 19.61 4.74
CA LEU A 163 10.34 19.26 4.19
C LEU A 163 9.21 20.04 4.88
N LEU A 164 9.15 20.01 6.22
CA LEU A 164 8.12 20.70 7.00
C LEU A 164 8.22 22.21 6.88
N ARG A 165 9.43 22.79 6.81
CA ARG A 165 9.62 24.23 6.53
C ARG A 165 9.11 24.63 5.14
N ALA A 166 9.41 23.84 4.12
CA ALA A 166 8.96 24.11 2.75
C ALA A 166 7.44 23.88 2.58
N ARG A 167 6.88 22.94 3.34
CA ARG A 167 5.48 22.49 3.25
C ARG A 167 4.81 22.57 4.63
N PRO A 168 4.51 23.78 5.13
CA PRO A 168 4.13 23.99 6.52
C PRO A 168 2.70 23.56 6.88
N THR A 169 1.92 23.00 5.96
CA THR A 169 0.54 22.53 6.22
C THR A 169 0.34 21.12 5.69
N LEU A 170 -0.62 20.37 6.22
CA LEU A 170 -0.94 19.03 5.72
C LEU A 170 -1.26 19.03 4.23
N GLY A 171 -2.03 20.01 3.75
CA GLY A 171 -2.35 20.14 2.33
C GLY A 171 -1.12 20.39 1.44
N ARG A 172 -0.13 21.13 1.95
CA ARG A 172 1.15 21.35 1.25
C ARG A 172 2.07 20.13 1.30
N LEU A 173 2.01 19.31 2.36
CA LEU A 173 2.73 18.03 2.41
C LEU A 173 2.14 17.01 1.45
N TYR A 174 0.82 16.96 1.32
CA TYR A 174 0.12 15.96 0.52
C TYR A 174 0.13 16.25 -0.98
N THR A 175 -0.12 17.50 -1.39
CA THR A 175 -0.25 17.88 -2.82
C THR A 175 0.87 17.37 -3.75
N PRO A 176 2.16 17.40 -3.36
CA PRO A 176 3.24 16.94 -4.23
C PRO A 176 3.50 15.43 -4.20
N THR A 177 2.79 14.63 -3.39
CA THR A 177 2.99 13.17 -3.35
C THR A 177 2.48 12.51 -4.63
N TYR A 178 2.85 11.23 -4.80
CA TYR A 178 2.57 10.43 -5.99
C TYR A 178 1.08 10.47 -6.39
N PHE A 179 0.17 10.05 -5.50
CA PHE A 179 -1.28 10.10 -5.76
C PHE A 179 -1.93 11.41 -5.29
N GLY A 180 -1.35 12.12 -4.30
CA GLY A 180 -1.86 13.43 -3.84
C GLY A 180 -1.91 14.55 -4.89
N GLY A 181 -1.20 14.35 -6.01
CA GLY A 181 -1.33 15.18 -7.21
C GLY A 181 -2.70 15.11 -7.89
N CYS A 182 -3.52 14.08 -7.66
CA CYS A 182 -4.80 13.90 -8.34
C CYS A 182 -5.91 13.15 -7.57
N MET A 183 -5.58 12.46 -6.47
CA MET A 183 -6.53 11.68 -5.66
C MET A 183 -6.78 12.34 -4.29
N PRO A 184 -7.91 12.06 -3.62
CA PRO A 184 -8.14 12.54 -2.26
C PRO A 184 -7.31 11.73 -1.27
N MET A 185 -6.90 12.36 -0.17
CA MET A 185 -6.16 11.66 0.89
C MET A 185 -7.00 10.52 1.47
N LEU A 186 -6.38 9.36 1.68
CA LEU A 186 -7.01 8.26 2.42
C LEU A 186 -7.42 8.73 3.82
N TYR A 187 -8.59 8.29 4.28
CA TYR A 187 -9.22 8.77 5.52
C TYR A 187 -9.59 10.26 5.52
N ALA A 188 -9.75 10.88 4.35
CA ALA A 188 -10.41 12.17 4.21
C ALA A 188 -11.71 12.06 3.39
N SER A 189 -12.42 10.93 3.51
CA SER A 189 -13.76 10.78 2.95
C SER A 189 -14.75 11.72 3.67
N PRO A 190 -15.92 12.04 3.09
CA PRO A 190 -16.93 12.82 3.79
C PRO A 190 -17.30 12.25 5.17
N ALA A 191 -17.37 10.92 5.28
CA ALA A 191 -17.63 10.22 6.54
C ALA A 191 -16.52 10.44 7.59
N ASP A 192 -15.26 10.36 7.17
CA ASP A 192 -14.11 10.61 8.05
C ASP A 192 -14.08 12.06 8.51
N LEU A 193 -14.26 13.01 7.58
CA LEU A 193 -14.30 14.44 7.90
C LEU A 193 -15.45 14.78 8.85
N ASP A 194 -16.62 14.16 8.70
CA ASP A 194 -17.71 14.32 9.66
C ASP A 194 -17.37 13.77 11.05
N ALA A 195 -16.63 12.66 11.14
CA ALA A 195 -16.13 12.14 12.42
C ALA A 195 -15.13 13.11 13.07
N TYR A 196 -14.18 13.63 12.29
CA TYR A 196 -13.17 14.57 12.78
C TYR A 196 -13.78 15.90 13.23
N ARG A 197 -14.82 16.36 12.54
CA ARG A 197 -15.58 17.54 12.94
C ARG A 197 -16.17 17.38 14.33
N ARG A 198 -16.81 16.24 14.62
CA ARG A 198 -17.38 15.95 15.95
C ARG A 198 -16.31 15.89 17.03
N GLU A 199 -15.15 15.30 16.72
CA GLU A 199 -14.01 15.25 17.65
C GLU A 199 -13.51 16.67 18.01
N LEU A 200 -13.36 17.55 17.01
CA LEU A 200 -12.95 18.94 17.22
C LEU A 200 -14.02 19.78 17.94
N GLU A 201 -15.29 19.62 17.58
CA GLU A 201 -16.43 20.28 18.27
C GLU A 201 -16.52 19.85 19.75
N GLY A 202 -16.09 18.62 20.06
CA GLY A 202 -15.97 18.09 21.43
C GLY A 202 -14.76 18.61 22.22
N GLY A 203 -13.98 19.54 21.66
CA GLY A 203 -12.76 20.07 22.29
C GLY A 203 -11.51 19.24 22.00
N GLY A 204 -11.55 18.34 21.02
CA GLY A 204 -10.40 17.60 20.54
C GLY A 204 -9.31 18.52 19.98
N ASP A 205 -8.07 18.07 20.10
CA ASP A 205 -6.93 18.82 19.60
C ASP A 205 -6.64 18.57 18.12
N LEU A 206 -6.51 19.63 17.33
CA LEU A 206 -6.30 19.56 15.88
C LEU A 206 -5.01 18.83 15.50
N HIS A 207 -3.89 19.18 16.13
CA HIS A 207 -2.59 18.57 15.79
C HIS A 207 -2.56 17.11 16.25
N HIS A 208 -3.10 16.80 17.42
CA HIS A 208 -3.30 15.41 17.85
C HIS A 208 -4.14 14.63 16.84
N LEU A 209 -5.24 15.18 16.34
CA LEU A 209 -6.09 14.52 15.34
C LEU A 209 -5.31 14.28 14.04
N ILE A 210 -4.54 15.25 13.55
CA ILE A 210 -3.68 15.07 12.36
C ILE A 210 -2.65 13.95 12.59
N ASP A 211 -1.91 13.99 13.70
CA ASP A 211 -0.89 12.98 14.01
C ASP A 211 -1.50 11.59 14.22
N HIS A 212 -2.69 11.55 14.83
CA HIS A 212 -3.37 10.31 15.16
C HIS A 212 -4.05 9.67 13.95
N ARG A 213 -4.76 10.45 13.14
CA ARG A 213 -5.63 9.97 12.04
C ARG A 213 -5.01 10.06 10.66
N LEU A 214 -4.22 11.09 10.39
CA LEU A 214 -3.78 11.44 9.03
C LEU A 214 -2.28 11.22 8.78
N ALA A 215 -1.48 10.98 9.82
CA ALA A 215 -0.07 10.64 9.66
C ALA A 215 0.14 9.37 8.83
N ALA A 216 -0.62 8.29 9.08
CA ALA A 216 -0.48 7.03 8.34
C ALA A 216 -0.81 7.17 6.83
N PRO A 217 -1.95 7.75 6.43
CA PRO A 217 -2.22 8.11 5.03
C PRO A 217 -1.13 8.95 4.38
N LEU A 218 -0.66 9.99 5.07
CA LEU A 218 0.38 10.87 4.52
C LEU A 218 1.71 10.13 4.33
N ILE A 219 2.14 9.35 5.33
CA ILE A 219 3.37 8.59 5.24
C ILE A 219 3.31 7.60 4.07
N HIS A 220 2.20 6.88 3.92
CA HIS A 220 2.00 5.97 2.78
C HIS A 220 2.17 6.65 1.42
N GLU A 221 1.64 7.86 1.28
CA GLU A 221 1.79 8.66 0.06
C GLU A 221 3.25 9.06 -0.22
N TYR A 222 4.05 9.27 0.82
CA TYR A 222 5.51 9.45 0.67
C TYR A 222 6.25 8.14 0.38
N MET A 223 5.70 6.97 0.76
CA MET A 223 6.30 5.68 0.42
C MET A 223 6.14 5.34 -1.06
N HIS A 224 5.24 6.01 -1.77
CA HIS A 224 5.18 6.00 -3.24
C HIS A 224 6.25 6.90 -3.88
N MET A 225 7.13 7.55 -3.12
CA MET A 225 8.25 8.35 -3.61
C MET A 225 7.83 9.47 -4.58
N ALA A 226 8.78 10.01 -5.36
CA ALA A 226 8.54 11.08 -6.32
C ALA A 226 7.58 10.62 -7.42
N ARG A 227 6.66 11.50 -7.84
CA ARG A 227 5.66 11.21 -8.88
C ARG A 227 6.27 10.92 -10.25
N GLU A 228 7.45 11.45 -10.50
CA GLU A 228 8.15 11.37 -11.79
C GLU A 228 8.88 10.03 -12.00
N ARG A 229 8.96 9.16 -10.98
CA ARG A 229 9.59 7.84 -11.10
C ARG A 229 8.80 6.89 -12.01
N ASP A 230 9.46 5.83 -12.45
CA ASP A 230 8.81 4.69 -13.09
C ASP A 230 8.39 3.67 -12.01
N ALA A 231 7.09 3.55 -11.76
CA ALA A 231 6.57 2.62 -10.76
C ALA A 231 6.53 1.17 -11.29
N ILE A 232 6.65 0.21 -10.38
CA ILE A 232 6.43 -1.20 -10.73
C ILE A 232 4.97 -1.43 -11.14
N LEU A 233 4.77 -2.27 -12.15
CA LEU A 233 3.45 -2.71 -12.58
C LEU A 233 3.19 -4.16 -12.17
N PRO A 234 1.94 -4.53 -11.84
CA PRO A 234 0.75 -3.68 -11.76
C PRO A 234 0.82 -2.69 -10.57
N PRO A 235 -0.03 -1.63 -10.54
CA PRO A 235 -0.06 -0.69 -9.41
C PRO A 235 -0.30 -1.35 -8.06
N TYR A 236 -0.89 -2.55 -8.03
CA TYR A 236 -0.96 -3.37 -6.82
C TYR A 236 0.41 -3.59 -6.17
N LEU A 237 1.47 -3.88 -6.94
CA LEU A 237 2.80 -4.08 -6.37
C LEU A 237 3.42 -2.78 -5.86
N ASP A 238 3.08 -1.65 -6.47
CA ASP A 238 3.46 -0.32 -5.99
C ASP A 238 2.84 -0.03 -4.62
N GLU A 239 1.54 -0.34 -4.46
CA GLU A 239 0.83 -0.29 -3.17
C GLU A 239 1.41 -1.26 -2.14
N CYS A 240 1.82 -2.46 -2.55
CA CYS A 240 2.47 -3.44 -1.68
C CYS A 240 3.79 -2.93 -1.10
N LEU A 241 4.65 -2.36 -1.95
CA LEU A 241 5.90 -1.75 -1.53
C LEU A 241 5.66 -0.53 -0.65
N ALA A 242 4.77 0.38 -1.06
CA ALA A 242 4.41 1.54 -0.24
C ALA A 242 3.82 1.13 1.12
N GLY A 243 3.02 0.05 1.14
CA GLY A 243 2.47 -0.52 2.36
C GLY A 243 3.55 -1.07 3.31
N TYR A 244 4.50 -1.86 2.80
CA TYR A 244 5.58 -2.41 3.61
C TYR A 244 6.55 -1.33 4.13
N LEU A 245 6.96 -0.40 3.26
CA LEU A 245 7.82 0.71 3.67
C LEU A 245 7.11 1.59 4.72
N GLY A 246 5.80 1.80 4.56
CA GLY A 246 4.96 2.52 5.52
C GLY A 246 4.95 1.86 6.89
N VAL A 247 4.84 0.53 6.93
CA VAL A 247 5.00 -0.26 8.16
C VAL A 247 6.38 -0.05 8.80
N ARG A 248 7.47 -0.10 8.02
CA ARG A 248 8.84 0.04 8.58
C ARG A 248 9.04 1.39 9.27
N VAL A 249 8.55 2.47 8.67
CA VAL A 249 8.74 3.83 9.23
C VAL A 249 7.67 4.20 10.26
N LEU A 250 6.47 3.59 10.18
CA LEU A 250 5.37 3.79 11.10
C LEU A 250 4.67 2.44 11.38
N PRO A 251 5.07 1.64 12.38
CA PRO A 251 4.43 0.35 12.64
C PRO A 251 2.91 0.44 12.86
N GLY A 252 2.46 1.56 13.47
CA GLY A 252 1.04 1.92 13.64
C GLY A 252 0.26 2.10 12.33
N PHE A 253 0.93 2.06 11.18
CA PHE A 253 0.35 2.00 9.84
C PHE A 253 -0.47 0.74 9.64
N ALA A 254 0.04 -0.43 10.07
CA ALA A 254 -0.67 -1.70 10.01
C ALA A 254 -1.13 -2.21 11.38
N TRP A 255 -0.34 -1.97 12.43
CA TRP A 255 -0.62 -2.48 13.77
C TRP A 255 -0.62 -1.33 14.77
N PRO A 256 -1.81 -0.74 15.04
CA PRO A 256 -1.93 0.43 15.91
C PRO A 256 -1.52 0.06 17.34
N SER A 257 -0.89 0.99 18.06
CA SER A 257 -0.55 0.80 19.47
C SER A 257 -1.79 0.49 20.32
N PRO A 258 -1.64 -0.15 21.49
CA PRO A 258 -2.76 -0.36 22.42
C PRO A 258 -3.53 0.95 22.69
N GLY A 259 -4.85 0.89 22.56
CA GLY A 259 -5.74 2.06 22.73
C GLY A 259 -5.89 2.95 21.48
N HIS A 260 -5.16 2.69 20.40
CA HIS A 260 -5.32 3.37 19.12
C HIS A 260 -6.14 2.52 18.13
N ASP A 261 -6.81 3.18 17.17
CA ASP A 261 -7.64 2.53 16.16
C ASP A 261 -7.47 3.05 14.72
N ASN A 262 -6.29 3.57 14.42
CA ASN A 262 -6.01 4.35 13.21
C ASN A 262 -5.12 3.62 12.17
N ALA A 263 -5.03 2.29 12.20
CA ALA A 263 -4.30 1.58 11.15
C ALA A 263 -4.97 1.80 9.79
N LEU A 264 -4.17 1.80 8.70
CA LEU A 264 -4.68 1.92 7.35
C LEU A 264 -5.35 0.61 6.94
N PHE A 265 -6.61 0.68 6.51
CA PHE A 265 -7.37 -0.45 6.03
C PHE A 265 -6.71 -1.05 4.79
N GLY A 266 -6.63 -2.38 4.74
CA GLY A 266 -5.91 -3.07 3.67
C GLY A 266 -4.40 -3.20 3.89
N SER A 267 -3.79 -2.43 4.79
CA SER A 267 -2.31 -2.39 4.91
C SER A 267 -1.64 -3.75 5.14
N PRO A 268 -2.17 -4.71 5.93
CA PRO A 268 -1.50 -6.00 6.09
C PRO A 268 -1.56 -6.89 4.82
N TRP A 269 -2.58 -6.71 3.96
CA TRP A 269 -2.64 -7.41 2.66
C TRP A 269 -1.55 -6.90 1.71
N PHE A 270 -1.33 -5.59 1.69
CA PHE A 270 -0.30 -4.97 0.85
C PHE A 270 1.11 -5.23 1.42
N ALA A 271 1.29 -4.98 2.71
CA ALA A 271 2.59 -5.03 3.36
C ALA A 271 3.24 -6.41 3.29
N GLN A 272 2.49 -7.51 3.39
CA GLN A 272 3.09 -8.86 3.32
C GLN A 272 3.74 -9.15 1.97
N VAL A 273 3.18 -8.65 0.87
CA VAL A 273 3.76 -8.83 -0.48
C VAL A 273 4.99 -7.93 -0.64
N GLY A 274 4.93 -6.68 -0.19
CA GLY A 274 6.10 -5.80 -0.18
C GLY A 274 7.23 -6.33 0.71
N GLN A 275 6.89 -6.90 1.87
CA GLN A 275 7.80 -7.57 2.79
C GLN A 275 8.45 -8.78 2.10
N ALA A 276 7.68 -9.62 1.42
CA ALA A 276 8.22 -10.75 0.66
C ALA A 276 9.17 -10.29 -0.46
N MET A 277 8.84 -9.22 -1.19
CA MET A 277 9.72 -8.67 -2.24
C MET A 277 11.04 -8.19 -1.66
N VAL A 278 11.01 -7.45 -0.56
CA VAL A 278 12.22 -7.00 0.14
C VAL A 278 13.02 -8.18 0.69
N ARG A 279 12.35 -9.18 1.26
CA ARG A 279 12.98 -10.40 1.77
C ARG A 279 13.68 -11.21 0.69
N ALA A 280 13.08 -11.28 -0.50
CA ALA A 280 13.55 -12.09 -1.61
C ALA A 280 14.61 -11.38 -2.47
N PHE A 281 14.50 -10.07 -2.65
CA PHE A 281 15.35 -9.29 -3.58
C PHE A 281 16.31 -8.33 -2.86
N GLY A 282 16.16 -8.15 -1.55
CA GLY A 282 16.97 -7.26 -0.72
C GLY A 282 16.43 -5.82 -0.69
N LEU A 283 16.35 -5.25 0.52
CA LEU A 283 15.80 -3.91 0.77
C LEU A 283 16.45 -2.82 -0.08
N LYS A 284 17.77 -2.81 -0.17
CA LYS A 284 18.51 -1.78 -0.92
C LYS A 284 18.19 -1.82 -2.41
N ALA A 285 18.20 -3.01 -3.03
CA ALA A 285 17.90 -3.15 -4.46
C ALA A 285 16.46 -2.72 -4.76
N VAL A 286 15.51 -3.17 -3.93
CA VAL A 286 14.10 -2.79 -4.05
C VAL A 286 13.90 -1.28 -3.88
N LEU A 287 14.51 -0.65 -2.88
CA LEU A 287 14.39 0.80 -2.66
C LEU A 287 14.98 1.63 -3.80
N ARG A 288 16.12 1.20 -4.35
CA ARG A 288 16.74 1.90 -5.48
C ARG A 288 15.88 1.83 -6.74
N ALA A 289 15.30 0.67 -7.02
CA ALA A 289 14.34 0.53 -8.11
C ALA A 289 13.05 1.33 -7.85
N HIS A 290 12.54 1.25 -6.62
CA HIS A 290 11.30 1.91 -6.20
C HIS A 290 11.39 3.43 -6.18
N THR A 291 12.58 4.00 -6.03
CA THR A 291 12.80 5.45 -6.16
C THR A 291 13.09 5.88 -7.60
N GLY A 292 13.21 4.93 -8.54
CA GLY A 292 13.62 5.20 -9.92
C GLY A 292 15.12 5.49 -10.07
N ALA A 293 15.93 5.20 -9.04
CA ALA A 293 17.39 5.35 -9.12
C ALA A 293 18.03 4.26 -10.00
N ASP A 294 17.44 3.06 -10.00
CA ASP A 294 17.82 1.94 -10.87
C ASP A 294 16.58 1.44 -11.65
N PRO A 295 16.73 0.88 -12.86
CA PRO A 295 15.62 0.29 -13.60
C PRO A 295 15.12 -1.03 -12.97
N TRP A 296 13.80 -1.21 -12.88
CA TRP A 296 13.20 -2.45 -12.33
C TRP A 296 13.71 -3.75 -12.96
N GLY A 297 13.91 -3.76 -14.28
CA GLY A 297 14.38 -4.95 -15.01
C GLY A 297 15.82 -5.35 -14.71
N GLU A 298 16.62 -4.43 -14.14
CA GLU A 298 18.01 -4.67 -13.76
C GLU A 298 18.15 -4.94 -12.26
N SER A 299 17.23 -4.40 -11.45
CA SER A 299 17.26 -4.56 -9.99
C SER A 299 16.60 -5.84 -9.49
N LEU A 300 15.65 -6.41 -10.24
CA LEU A 300 14.91 -7.61 -9.81
C LEU A 300 15.30 -8.84 -10.65
N PRO A 301 15.51 -10.01 -10.01
CA PRO A 301 15.97 -11.22 -10.70
C PRO A 301 14.90 -11.83 -11.62
N GLY A 302 15.35 -12.68 -12.54
CA GLY A 302 14.48 -13.60 -13.30
C GLY A 302 13.44 -12.94 -14.19
N GLY A 303 13.63 -11.68 -14.59
CA GLY A 303 12.64 -10.95 -15.37
C GLY A 303 11.33 -10.68 -14.59
N PHE A 304 11.38 -10.66 -13.26
CA PHE A 304 10.21 -10.53 -12.39
C PHE A 304 9.34 -9.32 -12.76
N ALA A 305 9.95 -8.15 -13.03
CA ALA A 305 9.20 -6.93 -13.34
C ALA A 305 8.33 -7.08 -14.60
N ASP A 306 8.86 -7.73 -15.66
CA ASP A 306 8.13 -7.94 -16.91
C ASP A 306 7.05 -9.02 -16.75
N ALA A 307 7.35 -10.08 -15.98
CA ALA A 307 6.36 -11.11 -15.64
C ALA A 307 5.22 -10.53 -14.79
N ALA A 308 5.54 -9.71 -13.78
CA ALA A 308 4.57 -9.07 -12.90
C ALA A 308 3.62 -8.18 -13.70
N GLU A 309 4.15 -7.33 -14.60
CA GLU A 309 3.34 -6.49 -15.48
C GLU A 309 2.38 -7.33 -16.33
N ARG A 310 2.87 -8.40 -16.96
CA ARG A 310 2.06 -9.30 -17.78
C ARG A 310 0.96 -10.00 -16.96
N ILE A 311 1.30 -10.52 -15.79
CA ILE A 311 0.37 -11.19 -14.87
C ILE A 311 -0.69 -10.20 -14.39
N GLY A 312 -0.30 -9.00 -13.96
CA GLY A 312 -1.21 -7.96 -13.50
C GLY A 312 -2.14 -7.47 -14.61
N TRP A 313 -1.63 -7.38 -15.84
CA TRP A 313 -2.46 -7.08 -16.99
C TRP A 313 -3.47 -8.20 -17.29
N SER A 314 -3.04 -9.46 -17.32
CA SER A 314 -3.96 -10.61 -17.46
C SER A 314 -5.04 -10.60 -16.38
N GLN A 315 -4.67 -10.28 -15.14
CA GLN A 315 -5.64 -10.19 -14.05
C GLN A 315 -6.65 -9.06 -14.23
N TYR A 316 -6.19 -7.88 -14.63
CA TYR A 316 -7.13 -6.82 -15.03
C TYR A 316 -8.02 -7.33 -16.16
N LEU A 317 -7.45 -8.13 -17.07
CA LEU A 317 -8.24 -8.64 -18.18
C LEU A 317 -9.36 -9.60 -17.73
N ASP A 318 -9.10 -10.41 -16.72
CA ASP A 318 -10.07 -11.37 -16.20
C ASP A 318 -11.11 -10.69 -15.28
N GLY A 319 -10.68 -9.75 -14.45
CA GLY A 319 -11.50 -9.15 -13.40
C GLY A 319 -12.19 -7.84 -13.78
N ARG A 320 -11.66 -7.09 -14.75
CA ARG A 320 -12.18 -5.80 -15.24
C ARG A 320 -12.49 -4.79 -14.10
N GLN A 321 -11.72 -4.83 -13.01
CA GLN A 321 -11.98 -4.03 -11.81
C GLN A 321 -11.65 -2.54 -12.06
N PRO A 322 -12.53 -1.60 -11.68
CA PRO A 322 -12.36 -0.19 -12.01
C PRO A 322 -11.26 0.51 -11.23
N HIS A 323 -10.88 -0.01 -10.05
CA HIS A 323 -9.86 0.60 -9.21
C HIS A 323 -8.42 0.27 -9.66
N LEU A 324 -8.23 -0.59 -10.67
CA LEU A 324 -6.91 -1.00 -11.21
C LEU A 324 -5.94 -1.64 -10.20
N LEU A 325 -6.41 -1.94 -8.99
CA LEU A 325 -5.69 -2.70 -7.94
C LEU A 325 -6.26 -4.13 -7.81
N ALA A 326 -6.68 -4.73 -8.93
CA ALA A 326 -7.30 -6.06 -8.92
C ALA A 326 -6.38 -7.06 -8.19
N GLY A 327 -6.96 -7.97 -7.40
CA GLY A 327 -6.19 -8.95 -6.63
C GLY A 327 -5.69 -8.52 -5.28
N ASN A 328 -6.05 -7.32 -4.81
CA ASN A 328 -5.62 -6.81 -3.50
C ASN A 328 -5.92 -7.74 -2.31
N THR A 329 -6.92 -8.62 -2.42
CA THR A 329 -7.29 -9.60 -1.40
C THR A 329 -6.66 -10.99 -1.59
N GLN A 330 -5.83 -11.17 -2.62
CA GLN A 330 -5.17 -12.45 -2.96
C GLN A 330 -3.65 -12.28 -3.00
N PRO A 331 -2.98 -12.10 -1.85
CA PRO A 331 -1.54 -11.87 -1.81
C PRO A 331 -0.73 -13.11 -2.26
N GLU A 332 -1.25 -14.31 -2.04
CA GLU A 332 -0.48 -15.54 -2.18
C GLU A 332 0.16 -15.79 -3.56
N PRO A 333 -0.54 -15.66 -4.71
CA PRO A 333 0.11 -15.81 -6.01
C PRO A 333 1.32 -14.87 -6.19
N TRP A 334 1.25 -13.65 -5.65
CA TRP A 334 2.34 -12.67 -5.72
C TRP A 334 3.50 -13.03 -4.78
N LEU A 335 3.21 -13.58 -3.60
CA LEU A 335 4.23 -14.15 -2.71
C LEU A 335 4.99 -15.27 -3.43
N LYS A 336 4.28 -16.19 -4.09
CA LYS A 336 4.87 -17.31 -4.84
C LYS A 336 5.71 -16.82 -6.02
N ALA A 337 5.20 -15.87 -6.81
CA ALA A 337 5.96 -15.28 -7.91
C ALA A 337 7.28 -14.67 -7.43
N THR A 338 7.24 -13.97 -6.29
CA THR A 338 8.39 -13.33 -5.68
C THR A 338 9.47 -14.35 -5.30
N PHE A 339 9.11 -15.40 -4.55
CA PHE A 339 10.08 -16.41 -4.13
C PHE A 339 10.56 -17.31 -5.28
N LEU A 340 9.71 -17.63 -6.26
CA LEU A 340 10.11 -18.35 -7.47
C LEU A 340 11.16 -17.57 -8.28
N ALA A 341 10.95 -16.27 -8.50
CA ALA A 341 11.92 -15.43 -9.20
C ALA A 341 13.26 -15.35 -8.45
N ALA A 342 13.23 -15.22 -7.12
CA ALA A 342 14.44 -15.23 -6.31
C ALA A 342 15.19 -16.57 -6.35
N ALA A 343 14.46 -17.69 -6.45
CA ALA A 343 15.02 -19.02 -6.66
C ALA A 343 15.45 -19.28 -8.12
N GLY A 344 15.37 -18.29 -9.02
CA GLY A 344 15.82 -18.39 -10.41
C GLY A 344 14.87 -19.11 -11.36
N HIS A 345 13.62 -19.32 -10.96
CA HIS A 345 12.60 -19.89 -11.86
C HIS A 345 12.18 -18.86 -12.92
N ASP A 346 11.98 -19.33 -14.15
CA ASP A 346 11.41 -18.53 -15.22
C ASP A 346 9.90 -18.32 -14.99
N LEU A 347 9.47 -17.06 -15.07
CA LEU A 347 8.08 -16.64 -14.92
C LEU A 347 7.44 -16.25 -16.26
N ALA A 348 8.07 -16.51 -17.41
CA ALA A 348 7.58 -16.10 -18.74
C ALA A 348 6.15 -16.55 -19.04
N ASP A 349 5.75 -17.74 -18.57
CA ASP A 349 4.41 -18.32 -18.79
C ASP A 349 3.52 -18.30 -17.54
N ALA A 350 3.97 -17.68 -16.44
CA ALA A 350 3.21 -17.64 -15.20
C ALA A 350 1.92 -16.81 -15.35
N SER A 351 0.86 -17.25 -14.67
CA SER A 351 -0.39 -16.53 -14.44
C SER A 351 -0.78 -16.64 -12.96
N LEU A 352 -1.75 -15.85 -12.49
CA LEU A 352 -2.20 -15.98 -11.10
C LEU A 352 -2.74 -17.38 -10.80
N ASP A 353 -3.45 -17.98 -11.74
CA ASP A 353 -3.97 -19.34 -11.63
C ASP A 353 -2.85 -20.38 -11.58
N SER A 354 -1.80 -20.23 -12.40
CA SER A 354 -0.66 -21.17 -12.35
C SER A 354 0.09 -21.03 -11.04
N LEU A 355 0.30 -19.80 -10.57
CA LEU A 355 0.97 -19.51 -9.30
C LEU A 355 0.15 -20.01 -8.11
N ALA A 356 -1.19 -19.86 -8.13
CA ALA A 356 -2.06 -20.37 -7.07
C ALA A 356 -1.91 -21.88 -6.86
N ARG A 357 -1.62 -22.63 -7.93
CA ARG A 357 -1.40 -24.09 -7.89
C ARG A 357 -0.02 -24.52 -7.41
N VAL A 358 0.99 -23.64 -7.41
CA VAL A 358 2.32 -23.97 -6.89
C VAL A 358 2.24 -24.10 -5.37
N SER A 359 2.77 -25.17 -4.80
CA SER A 359 2.88 -25.27 -3.33
C SER A 359 4.04 -24.42 -2.83
N MET A 360 3.85 -23.70 -1.72
CA MET A 360 4.96 -22.98 -1.08
C MET A 360 6.09 -23.92 -0.62
N CYS A 361 5.78 -25.19 -0.33
CA CYS A 361 6.81 -26.17 0.04
C CYS A 361 7.71 -26.61 -1.12
N ASP A 362 7.26 -26.42 -2.37
CA ASP A 362 8.01 -26.82 -3.57
C ASP A 362 8.97 -25.71 -4.02
N ILE A 363 8.84 -24.51 -3.46
CA ILE A 363 9.73 -23.38 -3.71
C ILE A 363 10.92 -23.52 -2.76
N PRO A 364 12.18 -23.52 -3.26
CA PRO A 364 13.35 -23.55 -2.40
C PRO A 364 13.30 -22.40 -1.38
N PRO A 365 13.36 -22.66 -0.07
CA PRO A 365 13.36 -21.60 0.91
C PRO A 365 14.67 -20.79 0.78
N PRO A 366 14.62 -19.45 0.95
CA PRO A 366 15.83 -18.65 1.01
C PRO A 366 16.66 -19.01 2.25
N GLU A 367 17.93 -18.59 2.26
CA GLU A 367 18.78 -18.68 3.46
C GLU A 367 18.17 -17.93 4.64
N PRO A 368 18.35 -18.38 5.89
CA PRO A 368 17.81 -17.70 7.08
C PRO A 368 18.20 -16.22 7.14
N ASP A 369 17.25 -15.36 7.47
CA ASP A 369 17.45 -13.91 7.56
C ASP A 369 16.72 -13.34 8.79
N PRO A 370 17.26 -12.32 9.50
CA PRO A 370 16.57 -11.67 10.61
C PRO A 370 15.16 -11.15 10.27
N MET A 371 14.88 -10.87 8.99
CA MET A 371 13.57 -10.47 8.51
C MET A 371 12.52 -11.59 8.61
N ASP A 372 12.92 -12.85 8.74
CA ASP A 372 12.00 -13.96 9.04
C ASP A 372 11.32 -13.77 10.41
N ASP A 373 12.02 -13.17 11.38
CA ASP A 373 11.46 -12.82 12.69
C ASP A 373 10.48 -11.65 12.58
N GLU A 374 10.77 -10.66 11.73
CA GLU A 374 9.85 -9.56 11.43
C GLU A 374 8.55 -10.09 10.80
N ILE A 375 8.66 -10.97 9.78
CA ILE A 375 7.52 -11.58 9.09
C ILE A 375 6.64 -12.35 10.08
N LEU A 376 7.23 -13.17 10.97
CA LEU A 376 6.46 -13.90 11.97
C LEU A 376 5.75 -12.97 12.96
N ALA A 377 6.45 -11.95 13.47
CA ALA A 377 5.85 -10.98 14.39
C ALA A 377 4.64 -10.26 13.75
N ASP A 378 4.80 -9.86 12.48
CA ASP A 378 3.79 -9.14 11.71
C ASP A 378 2.59 -10.03 11.37
N ALA A 379 2.83 -11.31 11.08
CA ALA A 379 1.80 -12.31 10.89
C ALA A 379 0.94 -12.47 12.16
N LEU A 380 1.57 -12.62 13.33
CA LEU A 380 0.87 -12.77 14.61
C LEU A 380 0.08 -11.51 14.99
N ARG A 381 0.66 -10.32 14.82
CA ARG A 381 -0.05 -9.04 15.06
C ARG A 381 -1.23 -8.86 14.13
N THR A 382 -1.10 -9.28 12.87
CA THR A 382 -2.19 -9.21 11.90
C THR A 382 -3.39 -10.03 12.36
N MET A 383 -3.17 -11.21 12.95
CA MET A 383 -4.25 -12.03 13.52
C MET A 383 -5.01 -11.34 14.66
N CYS A 384 -4.42 -10.33 15.28
CA CYS A 384 -4.99 -9.56 16.37
C CYS A 384 -5.75 -8.30 15.89
N LEU A 385 -5.87 -8.07 14.58
CA LEU A 385 -6.59 -6.91 14.06
C LEU A 385 -8.10 -7.08 14.18
N ARG A 386 -8.77 -6.04 14.65
CA ARG A 386 -10.22 -5.94 14.75
C ARG A 386 -10.71 -4.70 14.01
N HIS A 387 -11.59 -4.93 13.05
CA HIS A 387 -12.33 -3.89 12.35
C HIS A 387 -13.53 -3.46 13.19
N HIS A 388 -13.75 -2.15 13.29
CA HIS A 388 -14.99 -1.56 13.77
C HIS A 388 -15.35 -0.32 12.96
N THR A 389 -16.57 0.17 13.14
CA THR A 389 -17.05 1.40 12.51
C THR A 389 -17.36 2.41 13.59
N ASP A 390 -16.85 3.63 13.44
CA ASP A 390 -17.26 4.79 14.22
C ASP A 390 -18.14 5.68 13.32
N GLY A 391 -19.47 5.58 13.52
CA GLY A 391 -20.43 6.05 12.52
C GLY A 391 -20.27 5.29 11.20
N SER A 392 -19.97 6.01 10.12
CA SER A 392 -19.68 5.45 8.79
C SER A 392 -18.19 5.32 8.49
N ALA A 393 -17.32 5.65 9.44
CA ALA A 393 -15.88 5.63 9.24
C ALA A 393 -15.28 4.31 9.73
N HIS A 394 -14.50 3.64 8.87
CA HIS A 394 -13.84 2.38 9.21
C HIS A 394 -12.61 2.62 10.09
N ARG A 395 -12.45 1.79 11.12
CA ARG A 395 -11.37 1.85 12.09
C ARG A 395 -10.82 0.45 12.35
N ILE A 396 -9.56 0.40 12.77
CA ILE A 396 -8.84 -0.86 13.00
C ILE A 396 -8.05 -0.72 14.28
N ARG A 397 -8.28 -1.61 15.24
CA ARG A 397 -7.54 -1.68 16.51
C ARG A 397 -6.92 -3.07 16.70
N LEU A 398 -5.99 -3.20 17.65
CA LEU A 398 -5.54 -4.50 18.13
C LEU A 398 -6.40 -5.00 19.29
N ALA A 399 -6.72 -6.29 19.28
CA ALA A 399 -7.28 -7.03 20.41
C ALA A 399 -6.89 -8.51 20.30
N ALA A 400 -6.86 -9.23 21.42
CA ALA A 400 -6.67 -10.68 21.38
C ALA A 400 -7.74 -11.32 20.46
N PRO A 401 -7.36 -12.25 19.57
CA PRO A 401 -8.31 -12.84 18.64
C PRO A 401 -9.28 -13.75 19.39
N SER A 402 -10.54 -13.74 18.96
CA SER A 402 -11.60 -14.63 19.48
C SER A 402 -11.54 -16.02 18.85
N TYR A 403 -10.63 -16.22 17.91
CA TYR A 403 -10.40 -17.47 17.20
C TYR A 403 -8.93 -17.83 17.37
N PRO A 404 -8.61 -19.13 17.47
CA PRO A 404 -7.23 -19.57 17.50
C PRO A 404 -6.49 -19.21 16.20
N ILE A 405 -5.23 -18.85 16.34
CA ILE A 405 -4.32 -18.63 15.23
C ILE A 405 -3.87 -20.00 14.74
N ALA A 406 -4.14 -20.32 13.48
CA ALA A 406 -3.64 -21.50 12.80
C ALA A 406 -2.44 -21.12 11.93
N ILE A 407 -1.36 -21.89 12.07
CA ILE A 407 -0.15 -21.77 11.25
C ILE A 407 -0.01 -23.07 10.47
N ASP A 408 -0.15 -22.99 9.15
CA ASP A 408 0.06 -24.09 8.23
C ASP A 408 1.48 -23.97 7.66
N LEU A 409 2.35 -24.90 8.06
CA LEU A 409 3.74 -24.91 7.65
C LEU A 409 3.91 -25.38 6.21
N ARG A 410 2.98 -26.15 5.63
CA ARG A 410 3.06 -26.59 4.22
C ARG A 410 2.75 -25.43 3.28
N SER A 411 1.65 -24.72 3.53
CA SER A 411 1.27 -23.55 2.72
C SER A 411 1.98 -22.25 3.13
N CYS A 412 2.76 -22.27 4.21
CA CYS A 412 3.44 -21.10 4.78
C CYS A 412 2.45 -19.97 5.09
N ARG A 413 1.35 -20.30 5.78
CA ARG A 413 0.27 -19.35 6.08
C ARG A 413 0.00 -19.25 7.56
N VAL A 414 -0.29 -18.03 8.00
CA VAL A 414 -0.89 -17.71 9.30
C VAL A 414 -2.30 -17.19 9.07
N GLY A 415 -3.28 -17.74 9.77
CA GLY A 415 -4.69 -17.36 9.66
C GLY A 415 -5.46 -17.59 10.96
N LEU A 416 -6.73 -17.18 10.99
CA LEU A 416 -7.65 -17.45 12.11
C LEU A 416 -8.55 -18.64 11.78
N GLU A 417 -8.53 -19.66 12.63
CA GLU A 417 -9.31 -20.89 12.42
C GLU A 417 -10.80 -20.67 12.73
N GLY A 418 -11.66 -20.95 11.75
CA GLY A 418 -13.11 -20.79 11.92
C GLY A 418 -13.60 -19.33 11.93
N ALA A 419 -12.72 -18.36 11.63
CA ALA A 419 -13.11 -16.97 11.49
C ALA A 419 -14.03 -16.75 10.28
N PRO A 420 -15.00 -15.83 10.36
CA PRO A 420 -15.88 -15.50 9.25
C PRO A 420 -15.08 -14.91 8.08
N GLN A 421 -15.46 -15.30 6.87
CA GLN A 421 -14.92 -14.76 5.62
C GLN A 421 -15.66 -13.48 5.23
N GLY A 422 -14.97 -12.54 4.58
CA GLY A 422 -15.59 -11.31 4.09
C GLY A 422 -14.58 -10.19 3.83
N PRO A 423 -15.06 -9.02 3.34
CA PRO A 423 -14.18 -7.89 3.01
C PRO A 423 -13.49 -7.27 4.25
N TYR A 424 -14.00 -7.55 5.45
CA TYR A 424 -13.42 -7.12 6.73
C TYR A 424 -12.81 -8.29 7.52
N ALA A 425 -12.65 -9.45 6.89
CA ALA A 425 -11.98 -10.57 7.53
C ALA A 425 -10.51 -10.23 7.69
N THR A 426 -9.92 -10.67 8.81
CA THR A 426 -8.48 -10.58 9.01
C THR A 426 -7.76 -11.33 7.86
N PRO A 427 -6.76 -10.71 7.19
CA PRO A 427 -6.04 -11.37 6.11
C PRO A 427 -5.37 -12.65 6.60
N THR A 428 -5.18 -13.61 5.70
CA THR A 428 -4.07 -14.56 5.87
C THR A 428 -2.75 -13.83 5.64
N TYR A 429 -1.72 -14.26 6.34
CA TYR A 429 -0.39 -13.66 6.26
C TYR A 429 0.66 -14.72 5.96
N LEU A 430 1.76 -14.31 5.34
CA LEU A 430 2.91 -15.17 5.08
C LEU A 430 3.51 -15.66 6.42
N PHE A 431 3.70 -16.97 6.56
CA PHE A 431 4.63 -17.52 7.53
C PHE A 431 6.02 -17.65 6.86
N PRO A 432 7.14 -17.34 7.54
CA PRO A 432 8.45 -17.32 6.89
C PRO A 432 8.79 -18.70 6.29
N PRO A 433 9.06 -18.81 4.96
CA PRO A 433 9.30 -20.09 4.31
C PRO A 433 10.47 -20.88 4.91
N THR A 434 11.54 -20.19 5.30
CA THR A 434 12.72 -20.80 5.93
C THR A 434 12.40 -21.39 7.30
N LEU A 435 11.64 -20.67 8.13
CA LEU A 435 11.19 -21.18 9.42
C LEU A 435 10.21 -22.35 9.25
N ALA A 436 9.30 -22.28 8.27
CA ALA A 436 8.41 -23.40 7.95
C ALA A 436 9.19 -24.66 7.56
N ALA A 437 10.22 -24.52 6.71
CA ALA A 437 11.07 -25.64 6.34
C ALA A 437 11.80 -26.24 7.56
N ALA A 438 12.34 -25.41 8.45
CA ALA A 438 13.01 -25.86 9.67
C ALA A 438 12.07 -26.61 10.63
N LEU A 439 10.86 -26.10 10.85
CA LEU A 439 9.86 -26.77 11.70
C LEU A 439 9.33 -28.07 11.08
N ARG A 440 9.14 -28.11 9.75
CA ARG A 440 8.79 -29.35 9.04
C ARG A 440 9.88 -30.41 9.15
N ALA A 441 11.15 -30.01 9.14
CA ALA A 441 12.26 -30.94 9.37
C ALA A 441 12.25 -31.56 10.78
N GLN A 442 11.52 -30.97 11.73
CA GLN A 442 11.25 -31.53 13.07
C GLN A 442 10.02 -32.44 13.10
N GLY A 443 9.35 -32.68 11.97
CA GLY A 443 8.13 -33.49 11.88
C GLY A 443 6.83 -32.75 12.18
N LEU A 444 6.87 -31.40 12.22
CA LEU A 444 5.69 -30.57 12.47
C LEU A 444 5.01 -30.17 11.16
N GLU A 445 3.68 -30.13 11.14
CA GLU A 445 2.93 -29.67 9.97
C GLU A 445 2.11 -28.41 10.23
N ARG A 446 1.56 -28.34 11.44
CA ARG A 446 0.65 -27.28 11.84
C ARG A 446 0.89 -26.89 13.28
N LEU A 447 0.76 -25.61 13.54
CA LEU A 447 0.75 -25.03 14.87
C LEU A 447 -0.61 -24.39 15.12
N ARG A 448 -1.04 -24.38 16.38
CA ARG A 448 -2.24 -23.69 16.82
C ARG A 448 -1.93 -22.87 18.06
N VAL A 449 -2.22 -21.57 18.01
CA VAL A 449 -2.05 -20.65 19.13
C VAL A 449 -3.41 -20.14 19.60
N GLU A 450 -3.73 -20.37 20.87
CA GLU A 450 -4.83 -19.72 21.57
C GLU A 450 -4.24 -18.55 22.36
N LEU A 451 -4.47 -17.32 21.90
CA LEU A 451 -3.91 -16.10 22.47
C LEU A 451 -4.96 -15.38 23.32
N HIS A 452 -4.68 -15.18 24.60
CA HIS A 452 -5.58 -14.49 25.53
C HIS A 452 -5.14 -13.05 25.85
N ASP A 453 -3.85 -12.75 25.67
CA ASP A 453 -3.26 -11.43 25.94
C ASP A 453 -2.28 -11.02 24.83
N LEU A 454 -2.41 -9.79 24.34
CA LEU A 454 -1.49 -9.22 23.34
C LEU A 454 -0.05 -9.09 23.84
N ALA A 455 0.13 -8.94 25.16
CA ALA A 455 1.46 -8.85 25.76
C ALA A 455 2.29 -10.14 25.57
N ALA A 456 1.64 -11.28 25.32
CA ALA A 456 2.31 -12.56 25.09
C ALA A 456 2.85 -12.76 23.67
N LEU A 457 2.59 -11.84 22.72
CA LEU A 457 3.04 -11.98 21.33
C LEU A 457 4.56 -12.26 21.17
N PRO A 458 5.47 -11.57 21.88
CA PRO A 458 6.90 -11.86 21.80
C PRO A 458 7.27 -13.26 22.32
N GLU A 459 6.60 -13.72 23.38
CA GLU A 459 6.83 -15.06 23.93
C GLU A 459 6.30 -16.14 22.97
N VAL A 460 5.09 -15.96 22.43
CA VAL A 460 4.52 -16.83 21.40
C VAL A 460 5.45 -16.96 20.20
N GLN A 461 5.98 -15.84 19.71
CA GLN A 461 6.95 -15.82 18.61
C GLN A 461 8.18 -16.68 18.94
N HIS A 462 8.77 -16.49 20.12
CA HIS A 462 9.95 -17.23 20.56
C HIS A 462 9.68 -18.74 20.63
N VAL A 463 8.57 -19.16 21.24
CA VAL A 463 8.23 -20.58 21.37
C VAL A 463 7.93 -21.22 20.00
N ILE A 464 7.31 -20.48 19.07
CA ILE A 464 7.11 -20.96 17.68
C ILE A 464 8.46 -21.23 17.01
N GLN A 465 9.43 -20.32 17.14
CA GLN A 465 10.77 -20.50 16.56
C GLN A 465 11.48 -21.74 17.11
N GLU A 466 11.27 -22.05 18.39
CA GLU A 466 11.84 -23.23 19.04
C GLU A 466 11.14 -24.54 18.68
N GLY A 467 9.94 -24.49 18.08
CA GLY A 467 9.20 -25.69 17.67
C GLY A 467 8.73 -26.57 18.83
N ARG A 468 8.45 -25.99 20.01
CA ARG A 468 8.03 -26.72 21.21
C ARG A 468 6.62 -26.33 21.66
N PRO A 469 5.83 -27.22 22.28
CA PRO A 469 4.56 -26.83 22.87
C PRO A 469 4.81 -25.95 24.11
N ALA A 470 3.90 -25.01 24.38
CA ALA A 470 3.93 -24.21 25.60
C ALA A 470 2.51 -23.81 26.01
N SER A 471 2.32 -23.58 27.31
CA SER A 471 1.07 -23.08 27.86
C SER A 471 1.37 -22.20 29.07
N SER A 472 0.68 -21.06 29.14
CA SER A 472 0.70 -20.11 30.25
C SER A 472 -0.71 -19.55 30.44
N ASP A 473 -0.88 -18.66 31.43
CA ASP A 473 -2.15 -17.96 31.62
C ASP A 473 -2.50 -17.02 30.45
N HIS A 474 -1.53 -16.70 29.58
CA HIS A 474 -1.67 -15.71 28.51
C HIS A 474 -1.83 -16.34 27.12
N PHE A 475 -1.35 -17.57 26.91
CA PHE A 475 -1.52 -18.29 25.65
C PHE A 475 -1.33 -19.79 25.80
N THR A 476 -1.80 -20.55 24.80
CA THR A 476 -1.45 -21.96 24.61
C THR A 476 -1.03 -22.20 23.17
N LEU A 477 0.14 -22.83 22.98
CA LEU A 477 0.66 -23.30 21.69
C LEU A 477 0.62 -24.82 21.64
N THR A 478 -0.15 -25.35 20.70
CA THR A 478 -0.27 -26.79 20.40
C THR A 478 0.43 -27.08 19.08
N LEU A 479 1.20 -28.18 19.06
CA LEU A 479 1.86 -28.69 17.87
C LEU A 479 1.09 -29.90 17.33
N HIS A 480 0.92 -29.96 16.02
CA HIS A 480 0.31 -31.09 15.35
C HIS A 480 1.36 -31.77 14.45
N PRO A 481 1.86 -32.96 14.82
CA PRO A 481 2.77 -33.73 13.98
C PRO A 481 2.03 -34.28 12.75
N ASP A 482 2.81 -34.69 11.74
CA ASP A 482 2.27 -35.36 10.55
C ASP A 482 1.50 -36.63 10.99
N ALA A 483 0.27 -36.78 10.49
CA ALA A 483 -0.48 -38.00 10.71
C ALA A 483 0.13 -39.07 9.79
N PRO A 484 0.66 -40.19 10.33
CA PRO A 484 1.40 -41.18 9.54
C PRO A 484 0.58 -41.84 8.43
#